data_AF-A0A9P9SI30-F1
#
_entry.id   AF-A0A9P9SI30-F1
#
_cell.length_a   1.000
_cell.length_b   1.000
_cell.length_c   1.000
_cell.angle_alpha   90.00
_cell.angle_beta   90.00
_cell.angle_gamma   90.00
#
_symmetry.space_group_name_H-M   'P 1'
#
loop_
_entity.id
_entity.type
_entity.pdbx_description
1 polymer ?
#
loop_
_entity_poly.entity_id
_entity_poly.type
_entity_poly.pdbx_seq_one_letter_code
_entity_poly.pdbx_strand_id
1 'polypeptide(L)'
;MEINSFEIFTFFLCSTLFGMLLSLWGMASIIKDREVSLIVTLYAVVLFATLVQTSSKHSVTKLLARHTTEIQDKQVADIKEAHRRHVLTLKGDHQTQIHLLQGSINTANAKFDRLHHDYDWMSNMYRDQMRSAQEQEDRIAYLEMKIQESGQLTPNARAPFSAPPSRVQFSNPPRRDRFNPAMKSPALLSPLKQVVEAEEL
;
A
#
# COMPACT_ATOMS: atom_id res chain seq x y z
N MET A 1 -48.47 3.37 -22.46
CA MET A 1 -48.58 4.80 -22.14
C MET A 1 -49.93 5.26 -22.62
N GLU A 2 -50.64 5.91 -21.72
CA GLU A 2 -52.06 6.25 -21.79
C GLU A 2 -52.35 7.06 -23.06
N ILE A 3 -53.32 6.60 -23.86
CA ILE A 3 -53.92 7.44 -24.89
C ILE A 3 -54.39 8.68 -24.16
N ASN A 4 -53.97 9.87 -24.62
CA ASN A 4 -54.28 11.10 -23.91
C ASN A 4 -55.81 11.15 -23.73
N SER A 5 -56.31 11.42 -22.53
CA SER A 5 -57.75 11.33 -22.24
C SER A 5 -58.59 12.16 -23.23
N PHE A 6 -58.00 13.26 -23.71
CA PHE A 6 -58.51 14.08 -24.81
C PHE A 6 -58.56 13.38 -26.17
N GLU A 7 -57.52 12.64 -26.56
CA GLU A 7 -57.50 11.85 -27.81
C GLU A 7 -58.53 10.72 -27.76
N ILE A 8 -58.70 10.03 -26.62
CA ILE A 8 -59.77 9.01 -26.44
C ILE A 8 -61.14 9.67 -26.57
N PHE A 9 -61.35 10.81 -25.88
CA PHE A 9 -62.60 11.53 -25.87
C PHE A 9 -63.01 12.04 -27.26
N THR A 10 -62.05 12.61 -27.99
CA THR A 10 -62.26 13.07 -29.36
C THR A 10 -62.51 11.91 -30.32
N PHE A 11 -61.83 10.78 -30.14
CA PHE A 11 -62.09 9.57 -30.93
C PHE A 11 -63.49 9.01 -30.67
N PHE A 12 -63.89 8.97 -29.40
CA PHE A 12 -65.22 8.53 -28.99
C PHE A 12 -66.32 9.46 -29.55
N LEU A 13 -66.17 10.77 -29.42
CA LEU A 13 -67.07 11.76 -30.02
C LEU A 13 -67.15 11.62 -31.55
N CYS A 14 -66.02 11.44 -32.22
CA CYS A 14 -66.00 11.28 -33.68
C CYS A 14 -66.69 9.98 -34.11
N SER A 15 -66.48 8.89 -33.34
CA SER A 15 -67.14 7.59 -33.57
C SER A 15 -68.66 7.65 -33.33
N THR A 16 -69.11 8.35 -32.29
CA THR A 16 -70.54 8.50 -31.98
C THR A 16 -71.25 9.41 -32.99
N LEU A 17 -70.61 10.53 -33.40
CA LEU A 17 -71.13 11.39 -34.45
C LEU A 17 -71.20 10.65 -35.80
N PHE A 18 -70.18 9.86 -36.14
CA PHE A 18 -70.17 9.03 -37.34
C PHE A 18 -71.30 7.98 -37.32
N GLY A 19 -71.50 7.29 -36.20
CA GLY A 19 -72.60 6.33 -36.03
C GLY A 19 -73.99 6.98 -36.12
N MET A 20 -74.16 8.18 -35.55
CA MET A 20 -75.38 8.97 -35.67
C MET A 20 -75.67 9.36 -37.12
N LEU A 21 -74.68 9.82 -37.87
CA LEU A 21 -74.81 10.21 -39.27
C LEU A 21 -75.19 9.02 -40.17
N LEU A 22 -74.60 7.83 -39.94
CA LEU A 22 -74.95 6.60 -40.66
C LEU A 22 -76.35 6.10 -40.33
N SER A 23 -76.76 6.18 -39.07
CA SER A 23 -78.13 5.83 -38.64
C SER A 23 -79.17 6.78 -39.27
N LEU A 24 -78.86 8.08 -39.32
CA LEU A 24 -79.72 9.09 -39.95
C LEU A 24 -79.86 8.86 -41.46
N TRP A 25 -78.80 8.43 -42.14
CA TRP A 25 -78.87 8.03 -43.56
C TRP A 25 -79.80 6.82 -43.78
N GLY A 26 -79.78 5.85 -42.87
CA GLY A 26 -80.68 4.68 -42.95
C GLY A 26 -82.17 5.00 -42.70
N MET A 27 -82.47 6.12 -42.04
CA MET A 27 -83.83 6.52 -41.63
C MET A 27 -84.41 7.69 -42.44
N ALA A 28 -83.58 8.56 -43.00
CA ALA A 28 -83.99 9.78 -43.68
C ALA A 28 -83.34 9.89 -45.07
N SER A 29 -84.16 10.02 -46.12
CA SER A 29 -83.75 10.17 -47.53
C SER A 29 -83.13 11.53 -47.88
N ILE A 30 -82.66 12.27 -46.87
CA ILE A 30 -82.17 13.65 -47.00
C ILE A 30 -80.67 13.67 -47.38
N ILE A 31 -79.92 12.64 -46.98
CA ILE A 31 -78.47 12.56 -47.21
C ILE A 31 -78.22 11.75 -48.49
N LYS A 32 -77.45 12.31 -49.43
CA LYS A 32 -77.09 11.62 -50.68
C LYS A 32 -75.90 10.68 -50.47
N ASP A 33 -75.87 9.55 -51.17
CA ASP A 33 -74.81 8.53 -51.05
C ASP A 33 -73.38 9.07 -51.24
N ARG A 34 -73.22 10.14 -52.04
CA ARG A 34 -71.94 10.84 -52.23
C ARG A 34 -71.40 11.49 -50.96
N GLU A 35 -72.28 12.02 -50.11
CA GLU A 35 -71.91 12.69 -48.85
C GLU A 35 -71.51 11.64 -47.80
N VAL A 36 -72.22 10.51 -47.75
CA VAL A 36 -71.87 9.38 -46.88
C VAL A 36 -70.51 8.80 -47.25
N SER A 37 -70.22 8.61 -48.54
CA SER A 37 -68.91 8.15 -49.01
C SER A 37 -67.77 9.10 -48.58
N LEU A 38 -68.00 10.42 -48.61
CA LEU A 38 -67.03 11.41 -48.15
C LEU A 38 -66.81 11.33 -46.63
N ILE A 39 -67.87 11.17 -45.85
CA ILE A 39 -67.79 11.04 -44.38
C ILE A 39 -67.06 9.75 -43.98
N VAL A 40 -67.33 8.62 -44.66
CA VAL A 40 -66.66 7.33 -44.44
C VAL A 40 -65.17 7.41 -44.77
N THR A 41 -64.82 8.00 -45.92
CA THR A 41 -63.41 8.15 -46.32
C THR A 41 -62.64 9.07 -45.38
N LEU A 42 -63.23 10.18 -44.93
CA LEU A 42 -62.62 11.08 -43.95
C LEU A 42 -62.39 10.37 -42.60
N TYR A 43 -63.37 9.60 -42.12
CA TYR A 43 -63.21 8.82 -40.90
C TYR A 43 -62.12 7.75 -41.01
N ALA A 44 -62.04 7.06 -42.16
CA ALA A 44 -61.00 6.07 -42.43
C ALA A 44 -59.59 6.70 -42.47
N VAL A 45 -59.44 7.90 -43.03
CA VAL A 45 -58.16 8.64 -43.05
C VAL A 45 -57.73 9.02 -41.63
N VAL A 46 -58.66 9.48 -40.78
CA VAL A 46 -58.37 9.83 -39.38
C VAL A 46 -57.96 8.58 -38.59
N LEU A 47 -58.69 7.46 -38.74
CA LEU A 47 -58.34 6.16 -38.16
C LEU A 47 -56.93 5.71 -38.57
N PHE A 48 -56.61 5.81 -39.86
CA PHE A 48 -55.32 5.38 -40.36
C PHE A 48 -54.19 6.27 -39.83
N ALA A 49 -54.40 7.59 -39.77
CA ALA A 49 -53.42 8.53 -39.23
C ALA A 49 -53.12 8.26 -37.74
N THR A 50 -54.13 7.99 -36.92
CA THR A 50 -53.92 7.69 -35.49
C THR A 50 -53.23 6.35 -35.28
N LEU A 51 -53.56 5.32 -36.06
CA LEU A 51 -52.87 4.03 -36.04
C LEU A 51 -51.39 4.13 -36.45
N VAL A 52 -51.10 4.90 -37.50
CA VAL A 52 -49.71 5.16 -37.94
C VAL A 52 -48.94 5.93 -36.87
N GLN A 53 -49.56 6.94 -36.25
CA GLN A 53 -48.93 7.76 -35.23
C GLN A 53 -48.60 6.94 -33.96
N THR A 54 -49.50 6.07 -33.53
CA THR A 54 -49.29 5.19 -32.37
C THR A 54 -48.22 4.13 -32.64
N SER A 55 -48.24 3.52 -33.83
CA SER A 55 -47.23 2.54 -34.26
C SER A 55 -45.83 3.15 -34.35
N SER A 56 -45.71 4.34 -34.97
CA SER A 56 -44.45 5.05 -35.10
C SER A 56 -43.86 5.43 -33.74
N LYS A 57 -44.67 5.98 -32.82
CA LYS A 57 -44.25 6.29 -31.45
C LYS A 57 -43.74 5.06 -30.71
N HIS A 58 -44.42 3.92 -30.83
CA HIS A 58 -44.00 2.66 -30.20
C HIS A 58 -42.67 2.15 -30.75
N SER A 59 -42.44 2.30 -32.05
CA SER A 59 -41.16 1.94 -32.68
C SER A 59 -40.03 2.83 -32.18
N VAL A 60 -40.27 4.15 -32.07
CA VAL A 60 -39.28 5.11 -31.58
C VAL A 60 -38.92 4.84 -30.12
N THR A 61 -39.90 4.62 -29.24
CA THR A 61 -39.61 4.33 -27.82
C THR A 61 -38.87 3.01 -27.64
N LYS A 62 -39.21 1.98 -28.41
CA LYS A 62 -38.49 0.69 -28.39
C LYS A 62 -37.04 0.84 -28.84
N LEU A 63 -36.80 1.63 -29.89
CA LEU A 63 -35.45 1.90 -30.39
C LEU A 63 -34.65 2.71 -29.36
N LEU A 64 -35.25 3.74 -28.77
CA LEU A 64 -34.62 4.55 -27.73
C LEU A 64 -34.27 3.70 -26.50
N ALA A 65 -35.22 2.89 -26.02
CA ALA A 65 -35.04 2.00 -24.89
C ALA A 65 -33.87 1.02 -25.11
N ARG A 66 -33.80 0.42 -26.31
CA ARG A 66 -32.70 -0.48 -26.67
C ARG A 66 -31.33 0.21 -26.65
N HIS A 67 -31.23 1.42 -27.19
CA HIS A 67 -29.97 2.16 -27.16
C HIS A 67 -29.59 2.60 -25.74
N THR A 68 -30.57 3.01 -24.92
CA THR A 68 -30.28 3.37 -23.52
C THR A 68 -29.78 2.19 -22.71
N THR A 69 -30.37 0.99 -22.89
CA THR A 69 -29.90 -0.21 -22.19
C THR A 69 -28.52 -0.63 -22.66
N GLU A 70 -28.25 -0.58 -23.97
CA GLU A 70 -26.92 -0.93 -24.50
C GLU A 70 -25.83 0.02 -24.01
N ILE A 71 -26.12 1.33 -23.94
CA ILE A 71 -25.19 2.32 -23.38
C ILE A 71 -24.96 2.05 -21.89
N GLN A 72 -26.04 1.80 -21.14
CA GLN A 72 -25.95 1.50 -19.70
C GLN A 72 -25.11 0.24 -19.45
N ASP A 73 -25.32 -0.84 -20.21
CA ASP A 73 -24.59 -2.09 -20.08
C ASP A 73 -23.09 -1.90 -20.37
N LYS A 74 -22.76 -1.13 -21.42
CA LYS A 74 -21.37 -0.76 -21.73
C LYS A 74 -20.73 0.04 -20.62
N GLN A 75 -21.41 1.06 -20.10
CA GLN A 75 -20.91 1.86 -18.99
C GLN A 75 -20.68 1.03 -17.72
N VAL A 76 -21.59 0.11 -17.40
CA VAL A 76 -21.43 -0.80 -16.25
C VAL A 76 -20.25 -1.75 -16.46
N ALA A 77 -20.06 -2.27 -17.67
CA ALA A 77 -18.92 -3.12 -18.01
C ALA A 77 -17.59 -2.36 -17.87
N ASP A 78 -17.53 -1.12 -18.38
CA ASP A 78 -16.33 -0.27 -18.30
C ASP A 78 -15.98 0.07 -16.85
N ILE A 79 -16.98 0.41 -16.03
CA ILE A 79 -16.78 0.69 -14.60
C ILE A 79 -16.27 -0.55 -13.88
N LYS A 80 -16.84 -1.74 -14.16
CA LYS A 80 -16.38 -3.01 -13.57
C LYS A 80 -14.95 -3.32 -13.95
N GLU A 81 -14.58 -3.12 -15.21
CA GLU A 81 -13.23 -3.39 -15.69
C GLU A 81 -12.21 -2.38 -15.14
N ALA A 82 -12.56 -1.10 -15.08
CA ALA A 82 -11.74 -0.07 -14.45
C ALA A 82 -11.52 -0.37 -12.95
N HIS A 83 -12.59 -0.75 -12.24
CA HIS A 83 -12.50 -1.15 -10.84
C HIS A 83 -11.61 -2.40 -10.66
N ARG A 84 -11.77 -3.42 -11.52
CA ARG A 84 -10.94 -4.63 -11.50
C ARG A 84 -9.46 -4.29 -11.67
N ARG A 85 -9.11 -3.44 -12.64
CA ARG A 85 -7.73 -2.98 -12.87
C ARG A 85 -7.19 -2.24 -11.66
N HIS A 86 -7.96 -1.31 -11.11
CA HIS A 86 -7.55 -0.55 -9.93
C HIS A 86 -7.28 -1.46 -8.72
N VAL A 87 -8.16 -2.43 -8.46
CA VAL A 87 -7.97 -3.40 -7.35
C VAL A 87 -6.72 -4.26 -7.57
N LEU A 88 -6.46 -4.71 -8.80
CA LEU A 88 -5.26 -5.47 -9.11
C LEU A 88 -3.98 -4.65 -8.88
N THR A 89 -3.95 -3.39 -9.34
CA THR A 89 -2.82 -2.48 -9.09
C THR A 89 -2.63 -2.25 -7.60
N LEU A 90 -3.70 -1.91 -6.87
CA LEU A 90 -3.64 -1.68 -5.43
C LEU A 90 -3.13 -2.91 -4.65
N LYS A 91 -3.54 -4.11 -5.07
CA LYS A 91 -3.04 -5.36 -4.48
C LYS A 91 -1.54 -5.57 -4.77
N GLY A 92 -1.10 -5.27 -5.98
CA GLY A 92 0.31 -5.31 -6.35
C GLY A 92 1.14 -4.34 -5.50
N ASP A 93 0.71 -3.08 -5.40
CA ASP A 93 1.36 -2.05 -4.59
C ASP A 93 1.37 -2.42 -3.09
N HIS A 94 0.30 -3.03 -2.59
CA HIS A 94 0.26 -3.50 -1.22
C HIS A 94 1.30 -4.61 -0.96
N GLN A 95 1.44 -5.57 -1.89
CA GLN A 95 2.42 -6.64 -1.77
C GLN A 95 3.87 -6.11 -1.81
N THR A 96 4.16 -5.16 -2.70
CA THR A 96 5.50 -4.55 -2.76
C THR A 96 5.83 -3.81 -1.46
N GLN A 97 4.87 -3.08 -0.89
CA GLN A 97 5.05 -2.41 0.40
C GLN A 97 5.27 -3.39 1.55
N ILE A 98 4.56 -4.53 1.57
CA ILE A 98 4.80 -5.60 2.55
C ILE A 98 6.24 -6.12 2.45
N HIS A 99 6.72 -6.39 1.23
CA HIS A 99 8.08 -6.88 1.03
C HIS A 99 9.13 -5.86 1.46
N LEU A 100 8.95 -4.58 1.14
CA LEU A 100 9.82 -3.50 1.59
C LEU A 100 9.84 -3.38 3.12
N LEU A 101 8.68 -3.45 3.76
CA LEU A 101 8.57 -3.41 5.21
C LEU A 101 9.26 -4.60 5.86
N GLN A 102 9.08 -5.81 5.32
CA GLN A 102 9.74 -7.01 5.81
C GLN A 102 11.27 -6.93 5.66
N GLY A 103 11.75 -6.38 4.55
CA GLY A 103 13.17 -6.08 4.35
C GLY A 103 13.70 -5.11 5.40
N SER A 104 12.97 -4.02 5.66
CA SER A 104 13.32 -3.03 6.70
C SER A 104 13.38 -3.65 8.10
N ILE A 105 12.40 -4.48 8.46
CA ILE A 105 12.36 -5.20 9.74
C ILE A 105 13.57 -6.13 9.87
N ASN A 106 13.89 -6.91 8.84
CA ASN A 106 15.04 -7.81 8.86
C ASN A 106 16.36 -7.04 9.03
N THR A 107 16.52 -5.93 8.32
CA THR A 107 17.69 -5.06 8.46
C THR A 107 17.79 -4.43 9.85
N ALA A 108 16.65 -4.02 10.43
CA ALA A 108 16.61 -3.49 11.79
C ALA A 108 16.97 -4.56 12.83
N ASN A 109 16.46 -5.78 12.68
CA ASN A 109 16.79 -6.92 13.54
C ASN A 109 18.28 -7.26 13.46
N ALA A 110 18.86 -7.34 12.26
CA ALA A 110 20.29 -7.59 12.09
C ALA A 110 21.16 -6.51 12.75
N LYS A 111 20.74 -5.23 12.69
CA LYS A 111 21.41 -4.13 13.40
C LYS A 111 21.29 -4.26 14.92
N PHE A 112 20.13 -4.69 15.41
CA PHE A 112 19.90 -4.92 16.84
C PHE A 112 20.75 -6.07 17.37
N ASP A 113 20.77 -7.21 16.67
CA ASP A 113 21.59 -8.38 17.02
C ASP A 113 23.08 -8.02 17.05
N ARG A 114 23.53 -7.22 16.07
CA ARG A 114 24.90 -6.69 16.04
C ARG A 114 25.19 -5.83 17.27
N LEU A 115 24.32 -4.87 17.58
CA LEU A 115 24.50 -3.99 18.75
C LEU A 115 24.51 -4.79 20.05
N HIS A 116 23.66 -5.81 20.15
CA HIS A 116 23.61 -6.69 21.31
C HIS A 116 24.90 -7.49 21.47
N HIS A 117 25.43 -8.04 20.37
CA HIS A 117 26.71 -8.74 20.38
C HIS A 117 27.89 -7.81 20.75
N ASP A 118 27.91 -6.61 20.22
CA ASP A 118 28.94 -5.61 20.54
C ASP A 118 28.89 -5.22 22.03
N TYR A 119 27.68 -5.07 22.59
CA TYR A 119 27.48 -4.82 24.02
C TYR A 119 28.00 -5.97 24.89
N ASP A 120 27.66 -7.22 24.56
CA ASP A 120 28.11 -8.39 25.30
C ASP A 120 29.63 -8.54 25.24
N TRP A 121 30.22 -8.32 24.06
CA TRP A 121 31.66 -8.34 23.89
C TRP A 121 32.36 -7.28 24.74
N MET A 122 31.88 -6.03 24.71
CA MET A 122 32.44 -4.94 25.52
C MET A 122 32.31 -5.21 27.02
N SER A 123 31.15 -5.73 27.45
CA SER A 123 30.88 -6.07 28.84
C SER A 123 31.84 -7.15 29.36
N ASN A 124 32.06 -8.19 28.55
CA ASN A 124 33.01 -9.27 28.88
C ASN A 124 34.45 -8.76 28.91
N MET A 125 34.87 -7.98 27.91
CA MET A 125 36.20 -7.37 27.89
C MET A 125 36.45 -6.50 29.13
N TYR A 126 35.47 -5.70 29.53
CA TYR A 126 35.59 -4.85 30.71
C TYR A 126 35.68 -5.68 32.01
N ARG A 127 34.91 -6.75 32.14
CA ARG A 127 35.01 -7.68 33.27
C ARG A 127 36.39 -8.33 33.35
N ASP A 128 36.95 -8.76 32.22
CA ASP A 128 38.27 -9.36 32.16
C ASP A 128 39.37 -8.35 32.54
N GLN A 129 39.24 -7.09 32.10
CA GLN A 129 40.13 -6.02 32.52
C GLN A 129 40.09 -5.79 34.02
N MET A 130 38.89 -5.69 34.61
CA MET A 130 38.72 -5.52 36.06
C MET A 130 39.31 -6.68 36.85
N ARG A 131 39.08 -7.91 36.39
CA ARG A 131 39.71 -9.10 36.98
C ARG A 131 41.24 -9.02 36.91
N SER A 132 41.79 -8.67 35.76
CA SER A 132 43.25 -8.57 35.59
C SER A 132 43.88 -7.47 36.46
N ALA A 133 43.18 -6.34 36.63
CA ALA A 133 43.62 -5.25 37.49
C ALA A 133 43.61 -5.69 38.96
N GLN A 134 42.56 -6.36 39.40
CA GLN A 134 42.47 -6.90 40.76
C GLN A 134 43.57 -7.94 41.04
N GLU A 135 43.83 -8.86 40.10
CA GLU A 135 44.92 -9.83 40.23
C GLU A 135 46.31 -9.15 40.29
N GLN A 136 46.49 -8.00 39.63
CA GLN A 136 47.72 -7.20 39.74
C GLN A 136 47.83 -6.50 41.09
N GLU A 137 46.76 -5.89 41.58
CA GLU A 137 46.70 -5.25 42.90
C GLU A 137 47.00 -6.26 44.02
N ASP A 138 46.40 -7.46 43.97
CA ASP A 138 46.66 -8.54 44.93
C ASP A 138 48.13 -8.98 44.93
N ARG A 139 48.75 -9.07 43.74
CA ARG A 139 50.18 -9.39 43.61
C ARG A 139 51.07 -8.28 44.18
N ILE A 140 50.72 -7.01 43.94
CA ILE A 140 51.45 -5.87 44.50
C ILE A 140 51.37 -5.91 46.03
N ALA A 141 50.16 -6.05 46.59
CA ALA A 141 49.95 -6.14 48.03
C ALA A 141 50.74 -7.30 48.66
N TYR A 142 50.76 -8.47 48.01
CA TYR A 142 51.57 -9.61 48.45
C TYR A 142 53.07 -9.31 48.45
N LEU A 143 53.58 -8.70 47.38
CA LEU A 143 55.00 -8.34 47.28
C LEU A 143 55.39 -7.27 48.31
N GLU A 144 54.54 -6.27 48.53
CA GLU A 144 54.75 -5.24 49.56
C GLU A 144 54.82 -5.87 50.95
N MET A 145 53.90 -6.77 51.28
CA MET A 145 53.91 -7.51 52.54
C MET A 145 55.21 -8.33 52.70
N LYS A 146 55.63 -9.06 51.66
CA LYS A 146 56.89 -9.81 51.66
C LYS A 146 58.13 -8.94 51.84
N ILE A 147 58.17 -7.77 51.22
CA ILE A 147 59.27 -6.81 51.40
C ILE A 147 59.34 -6.36 52.86
N GLN A 148 58.21 -6.02 53.47
CA GLN A 148 58.15 -5.64 54.89
C GLN A 148 58.63 -6.77 55.81
N GLU A 149 58.21 -8.01 55.57
CA GLU A 149 58.68 -9.18 56.33
C GLU A 149 60.19 -9.40 56.19
N SER A 150 60.73 -9.30 54.97
CA SER A 150 62.18 -9.46 54.73
C SER A 150 63.02 -8.35 55.38
N GLY A 151 62.49 -7.12 55.43
CA GLY A 151 63.12 -5.99 56.11
C GLY A 151 63.18 -6.14 57.63
N GLN A 152 62.32 -6.97 58.23
CA GLN A 152 62.32 -7.28 59.66
C GLN A 152 63.27 -8.42 60.04
N LEU A 153 63.65 -9.30 59.10
CA LEU A 153 64.50 -10.48 59.34
C LEU A 153 66.01 -10.21 59.27
N THR A 154 66.44 -9.01 58.84
CA THR A 154 67.86 -8.61 58.87
C THR A 154 68.12 -7.57 59.97
N PRO A 155 68.76 -7.94 61.09
CA PRO A 155 69.32 -6.96 62.00
C PRO A 155 70.63 -6.43 61.41
N ASN A 156 70.67 -5.11 61.16
CA ASN A 156 71.86 -4.31 60.88
C ASN A 156 72.62 -4.56 59.56
N ALA A 157 72.29 -3.81 58.53
CA ALA A 157 73.30 -3.22 57.65
C ALA A 157 72.84 -1.86 57.13
N ARG A 158 73.41 -0.82 57.71
CA ARG A 158 73.32 0.57 57.25
C ARG A 158 74.03 0.66 55.89
N ALA A 159 73.28 0.69 54.80
CA ALA A 159 73.79 1.05 53.48
C ALA A 159 72.73 1.89 52.74
N PRO A 160 73.11 3.05 52.17
CA PRO A 160 72.18 3.88 51.42
C PRO A 160 72.06 3.25 50.03
N PHE A 161 70.97 2.54 49.75
CA PHE A 161 70.62 2.25 48.38
C PHE A 161 70.04 3.52 47.78
N SER A 162 70.96 4.36 47.31
CA SER A 162 70.76 5.12 46.09
C SER A 162 70.21 4.15 45.05
N ALA A 163 68.89 4.10 44.90
CA ALA A 163 68.33 3.61 43.66
C ALA A 163 69.01 4.46 42.58
N PRO A 164 69.73 3.87 41.61
CA PRO A 164 70.02 4.63 40.41
C PRO A 164 68.65 5.08 39.91
N PRO A 165 68.45 6.36 39.53
CA PRO A 165 67.20 6.75 38.92
C PRO A 165 66.97 5.78 37.78
N SER A 166 65.92 4.96 37.89
CA SER A 166 65.50 4.16 36.76
C SER A 166 65.25 5.18 35.67
N ARG A 167 66.12 5.18 34.66
CA ARG A 167 65.79 5.84 33.40
C ARG A 167 64.66 4.99 32.84
N VAL A 168 63.45 5.23 33.34
CA VAL A 168 62.22 4.88 32.64
C VAL A 168 62.24 5.79 31.43
N GLN A 169 62.97 5.34 30.41
CA GLN A 169 62.83 5.86 29.09
C GLN A 169 61.42 5.44 28.70
N PHE A 170 60.45 6.33 28.90
CA PHE A 170 59.20 6.24 28.18
C PHE A 170 59.63 6.24 26.72
N SER A 171 59.69 5.05 26.10
CA SER A 171 59.63 4.97 24.65
C SER A 171 58.45 5.84 24.29
N ASN A 172 58.68 6.88 23.50
CA ASN A 172 57.61 7.72 22.99
C ASN A 172 56.44 6.79 22.63
N PRO A 173 55.20 7.08 23.08
CA PRO A 173 54.06 6.26 22.70
C PRO A 173 54.17 6.05 21.19
N PRO A 174 54.04 4.81 20.69
CA PRO A 174 54.24 4.54 19.28
C PRO A 174 53.43 5.58 18.53
N ARG A 175 54.14 6.45 17.78
CA ARG A 175 53.46 7.41 16.90
C ARG A 175 52.48 6.55 16.13
N ARG A 176 51.21 6.95 16.19
CA ARG A 176 50.10 6.30 15.53
C ARG A 176 50.46 6.17 14.05
N ASP A 177 51.17 5.11 13.70
CA ASP A 177 51.43 4.73 12.34
C ASP A 177 50.05 4.43 11.80
N ARG A 178 49.64 5.28 10.88
CA ARG A 178 48.38 5.14 10.16
C ARG A 178 48.35 3.72 9.64
N PHE A 179 47.52 2.91 10.29
CA PHE A 179 46.98 1.62 9.85
C PHE A 179 47.75 1.00 8.69
N ASN A 180 48.82 0.26 8.99
CA ASN A 180 49.47 -0.58 8.00
C ASN A 180 48.65 -1.89 7.92
N PRO A 181 47.91 -2.18 6.84
CA PRO A 181 46.96 -3.29 6.80
C PRO A 181 47.61 -4.69 6.82
N ALA A 182 48.94 -4.77 6.83
CA ALA A 182 49.70 -6.01 6.68
C ALA A 182 50.10 -6.70 8.00
N MET A 183 49.96 -6.07 9.17
CA MET A 183 50.42 -6.65 10.45
C MET A 183 49.23 -7.16 11.27
N LYS A 184 48.74 -8.35 10.92
CA LYS A 184 47.69 -9.07 11.66
C LYS A 184 48.27 -9.64 12.96
N SER A 185 48.08 -8.94 14.07
CA SER A 185 48.07 -9.59 15.39
C SER A 185 46.72 -10.32 15.55
N PRO A 186 46.71 -11.61 15.95
CA PRO A 186 45.48 -12.38 16.09
C PRO A 186 44.62 -11.94 17.29
N ALA A 187 45.11 -11.05 18.16
CA ALA A 187 44.42 -10.61 19.37
C ALA A 187 43.56 -9.34 19.19
N LEU A 188 43.59 -8.70 18.01
CA LEU A 188 42.87 -7.45 17.72
C LEU A 188 41.88 -7.55 16.55
N LEU A 189 41.65 -8.78 16.04
CA LEU A 189 40.61 -9.01 15.05
C LEU A 189 39.25 -8.99 15.76
N SER A 190 38.70 -7.79 15.90
CA SER A 190 37.27 -7.65 16.11
C SER A 190 36.54 -8.44 15.01
N PRO A 191 35.46 -9.20 15.35
CA PRO A 191 34.63 -9.91 14.37
C PRO A 191 34.08 -9.01 13.26
N LEU A 192 34.11 -7.68 13.47
CA LEU A 192 33.67 -6.62 12.57
C LEU A 192 34.32 -6.63 11.17
N LYS A 193 35.42 -7.35 10.94
CA LYS A 193 36.10 -7.33 9.63
C LYS A 193 35.66 -8.43 8.65
N GLN A 194 34.75 -9.32 9.06
CA GLN A 194 34.51 -10.57 8.33
C GLN A 194 33.12 -10.73 7.70
N VAL A 195 32.21 -9.77 7.87
CA VAL A 195 30.87 -9.88 7.28
C VAL A 195 30.71 -8.87 6.15
N VAL A 196 30.70 -9.42 4.94
CA VAL A 196 30.42 -8.76 3.66
C VAL A 196 29.08 -8.04 3.77
N GLU A 197 29.05 -6.75 3.41
CA GLU A 197 27.80 -6.02 3.18
C GLU A 197 26.98 -6.82 2.18
N ALA A 198 25.79 -7.27 2.58
CA ALA A 198 24.86 -7.87 1.64
C ALA A 198 24.52 -6.79 0.60
N GLU A 199 24.90 -7.02 -0.67
CA GLU A 199 24.55 -6.15 -1.78
C GLU A 199 23.03 -5.89 -1.76
N GLU A 200 22.67 -4.61 -1.75
CA GLU A 200 21.31 -4.15 -1.98
C GLU A 200 20.93 -4.52 -3.41
N LEU A 201 20.03 -5.50 -3.57
CA LEU A 201 19.32 -5.81 -4.81
C LEU A 201 18.00 -5.02 -4.88
#